data_AF-A0A2A9NB43-F1
#
_entry.id   AF-A0A2A9NB43-F1
#
_cell.length_a   1.000
_cell.length_b   1.000
_cell.length_c   1.000
_cell.angle_alpha   90.00
_cell.angle_beta   90.00
_cell.angle_gamma   90.00
#
_symmetry.space_group_name_H-M   'P 1'
#
loop_
_entity.id
_entity.type
_entity.pdbx_description
1 polymer ?
#
loop_
_entity_poly.entity_id
_entity_poly.type
_entity_poly.pdbx_seq_one_letter_code
_entity_poly.pdbx_strand_id
1 'polypeptide(L)' 'MPSVYLHQLEAIWEADKRLPSVTSRRAWALARDLSPVQVNNWWYRKKKAARKSGFELPPGTYDLDVGVP' A
#
# COMPACT_ATOMS: atom_id res chain seq x y z
N MET A 1 -3.96 7.66 -10.27
CA MET A 1 -2.65 7.66 -9.57
C MET A 1 -1.56 7.57 -10.62
N PRO A 2 -0.58 8.50 -10.63
CA PRO A 2 0.56 8.48 -11.56
C PRO A 2 1.35 7.15 -11.53
N SER A 3 1.93 6.76 -12.67
CA SER A 3 2.65 5.49 -12.83
C SER A 3 3.85 5.35 -11.89
N VAL A 4 4.60 6.43 -11.62
CA VAL A 4 5.75 6.43 -10.69
C VAL A 4 5.37 5.94 -9.30
N TYR A 5 4.23 6.42 -8.78
CA TYR A 5 3.75 6.02 -7.45
C TYR A 5 3.21 4.59 -7.45
N LEU A 6 2.72 4.07 -8.58
CA LEU A 6 2.29 2.69 -8.69
C LEU A 6 3.50 1.76 -8.55
N HIS A 7 4.60 2.07 -9.22
CA HIS A 7 5.86 1.33 -9.07
C HIS A 7 6.40 1.38 -7.65
N GLN A 8 6.30 2.53 -6.96
CA GLN A 8 6.67 2.62 -5.54
C GLN A 8 5.80 1.71 -4.67
N LEU A 9 4.47 1.75 -4.82
CA LEU A 9 3.57 0.88 -4.06
C LEU A 9 3.84 -0.60 -4.36
N GLU A 10 4.14 -0.96 -5.61
CA GLU A 10 4.49 -2.33 -5.98
C GLU A 10 5.80 -2.78 -5.35
N ALA A 11 6.84 -1.94 -5.36
CA ALA A 11 8.10 -2.24 -4.69
C ALA A 11 7.89 -2.47 -3.19
N ILE A 12 7.08 -1.64 -2.53
CA ILE A 12 6.75 -1.81 -1.11
C ILE A 12 5.98 -3.11 -0.88
N TRP A 13 5.01 -3.43 -1.73
CA TRP A 13 4.25 -4.67 -1.64
C TRP A 13 5.11 -5.93 -1.84
N GLU A 14 6.06 -5.91 -2.77
CA GLU A 14 6.96 -7.04 -2.96
C GLU A 14 7.98 -7.20 -1.81
N ALA A 15 8.38 -6.09 -1.18
CA ALA A 15 9.22 -6.10 0.01
C ALA A 15 8.47 -6.62 1.26
N ASP A 16 7.24 -6.15 1.47
CA ASP A 16 6.37 -6.60 2.56
C ASP A 16 4.92 -6.80 2.08
N LYS A 17 4.53 -8.07 1.95
CA LYS A 17 3.20 -8.54 1.51
C LYS A 17 2.13 -8.45 2.60
N ARG A 18 2.35 -7.64 3.64
CA ARG A 18 1.36 -7.31 4.67
C ARG A 18 0.53 -6.09 4.28
N LEU A 19 -0.56 -5.86 5.01
CA LEU A 19 -1.40 -4.68 4.82
C LEU A 19 -0.92 -3.56 5.77
N PRO A 20 -0.56 -2.37 5.27
CA PRO A 20 -0.19 -1.27 6.15
C PRO A 20 -1.40 -0.66 6.85
N SER A 21 -1.16 0.05 7.96
CA SER A 21 -2.20 0.74 8.72
C SER A 21 -2.95 1.77 7.86
N VAL A 22 -4.20 2.06 8.21
CA VAL A 22 -5.01 3.07 7.49
C VAL A 22 -4.38 4.45 7.62
N THR A 23 -3.90 4.80 8.81
CA THR A 23 -3.26 6.07 9.12
C THR A 23 -2.00 6.27 8.29
N SER A 24 -1.14 5.24 8.21
CA SER A 24 0.09 5.33 7.42
C SER A 24 -0.17 5.41 5.91
N ARG A 25 -1.13 4.62 5.38
CA ARG A 25 -1.55 4.74 3.97
C ARG A 25 -2.05 6.15 3.62
N ARG A 26 -2.75 6.78 4.56
CA ARG A 26 -3.21 8.17 4.41
C ARG A 26 -2.04 9.14 4.43
N ALA A 27 -1.09 9.01 5.36
CA ALA A 27 0.10 9.86 5.43
C ALA A 27 0.95 9.75 4.15
N TRP A 28 1.17 8.52 3.65
CA TRP A 28 1.91 8.26 2.41
C TRP A 28 1.26 8.93 1.19
N ALA A 29 -0.08 8.88 1.12
CA ALA A 29 -0.83 9.54 0.06
C ALA A 29 -0.72 11.07 0.14
N LEU A 30 -0.92 11.64 1.33
CA LEU A 30 -0.88 13.10 1.53
C LEU A 30 0.52 13.67 1.27
N ALA A 31 1.59 12.97 1.65
CA ALA A 31 2.96 13.40 1.39
C ALA A 31 3.30 13.51 -0.11
N ARG A 32 2.51 12.89 -0.99
CA ARG A 32 2.70 12.84 -2.45
C ARG A 32 1.58 13.56 -3.22
N ASP A 33 0.76 14.34 -2.51
CA ASP A 33 -0.43 15.01 -3.03
C ASP A 33 -1.40 14.05 -3.77
N LEU A 34 -1.54 12.83 -3.23
CA LEU A 34 -2.44 11.79 -3.75
C LEU A 34 -3.69 11.66 -2.90
N SER A 35 -4.79 11.22 -3.54
CA SER A 35 -6.01 10.87 -2.85
C SER A 35 -5.80 9.63 -1.95
N PRO A 36 -6.02 9.72 -0.62
CA PRO A 36 -5.93 8.57 0.28
C PRO A 36 -6.84 7.41 -0.12
N VAL A 37 -7.99 7.72 -0.73
CA VAL A 37 -8.95 6.71 -1.20
C VAL A 37 -8.34 5.86 -2.32
N GLN A 38 -7.60 6.48 -3.25
CA GLN A 38 -6.94 5.76 -4.33
C GLN A 38 -5.88 4.78 -3.80
N VAL A 39 -5.03 5.24 -2.88
CA VAL A 39 -4.01 4.41 -2.24
C VAL A 39 -4.66 3.29 -1.42
N ASN A 40 -5.68 3.61 -0.62
CA ASN A 40 -6.43 2.61 0.15
C ASN A 40 -7.01 1.50 -0.75
N ASN A 41 -7.68 1.89 -1.84
CA ASN A 41 -8.27 0.94 -2.80
C ASN A 41 -7.21 0.06 -3.47
N TRP A 42 -6.03 0.60 -3.78
CA TRP A 42 -4.92 -0.15 -4.35
C TRP A 42 -4.47 -1.29 -3.41
N TRP A 43 -4.28 -0.99 -2.13
CA TRP A 43 -3.88 -1.98 -1.12
C TRP A 43 -4.91 -3.10 -0.93
N TYR A 44 -6.20 -2.75 -0.89
CA TYR A 44 -7.27 -3.77 -0.82
C TYR A 44 -7.34 -4.63 -2.09
N ARG A 45 -7.05 -4.07 -3.26
CA ARG A 45 -6.97 -4.84 -4.51
C ARG A 45 -5.80 -5.83 -4.49
N LYS A 46 -4.60 -5.42 -4.04
CA LYS A 46 -3.46 -6.33 -3.88
C LYS A 46 -3.75 -7.42 -2.86
N LYS A 47 -4.33 -7.09 -1.70
CA LYS A 47 -4.78 -8.08 -0.71
C LYS A 47 -5.76 -9.09 -1.32
N LYS A 48 -6.75 -8.63 -2.09
CA LYS A 48 -7.72 -9.51 -2.75
C LYS A 48 -7.06 -10.41 -3.79
N ALA A 49 -6.11 -9.88 -4.57
CA ALA A 49 -5.36 -10.66 -5.55
C ALA A 49 -4.49 -11.74 -4.89
N ALA A 50 -3.78 -11.41 -3.80
CA ALA A 50 -2.97 -12.35 -3.04
C ALA A 50 -3.82 -13.47 -2.42
N ARG A 51 -4.98 -13.13 -1.84
CA ARG A 51 -5.93 -14.15 -1.35
C ARG A 51 -6.42 -15.06 -2.48
N LYS A 52 -6.66 -14.52 -3.68
CA LYS A 52 -7.08 -15.31 -4.84
C LYS A 52 -5.97 -16.26 -5.34
N SER A 53 -4.70 -15.89 -5.17
CA SER A 53 -3.57 -16.76 -5.50
C SER A 53 -3.22 -17.76 -4.41
N GLY A 54 -4.03 -17.88 -3.35
CA GLY A 54 -3.77 -18.77 -2.22
C GLY A 54 -2.71 -18.25 -1.24
N PHE A 55 -2.28 -16.98 -1.37
CA PHE A 55 -1.37 -16.36 -0.42
C PHE A 55 -2.15 -15.77 0.75
N GLU A 56 -1.94 -16.31 1.94
CA GLU A 56 -2.49 -15.76 3.16
C GLU A 56 -1.58 -14.65 3.68
N LEU A 57 -2.11 -13.42 3.76
CA LEU A 57 -1.33 -12.31 4.28
C LEU A 57 -1.05 -12.55 5.77
N PRO A 58 0.19 -12.32 6.24
CA PRO A 58 0.50 -12.44 7.65
C PRO A 58 -0.41 -11.55 8.51
N PRO A 59 -0.79 -12.00 9.71
CA PRO A 59 -1.50 -11.16 10.65
C PRO A 59 -0.62 -9.96 11.06
N GLY A 60 -1.24 -8.80 11.21
CA GLY A 60 -0.59 -7.57 11.61
C GLY A 60 -0.65 -6.46 10.56
N THR A 61 -0.39 -5.25 11.03
CA THR A 61 -0.25 -4.05 10.22
C THR A 61 1.10 -3.43 10.47
N TYR A 62 1.73 -2.89 9.44
CA TYR A 62 2.93 -2.06 9.57
C TYR A 62 2.63 -0.63 9.15
N ASP A 63 3.53 0.29 9.46
CA ASP A 63 3.47 1.64 8.95
C ASP A 63 4.40 1.75 7.74
N LEU A 64 3.86 2.23 6.61
CA LEU A 64 4.63 2.67 5.47
C LEU A 64 5.56 3.80 5.92
N ASP A 65 6.82 3.65 5.56
CA ASP A 65 7.76 4.76 5.60
C ASP A 65 7.26 5.83 4.62
N VAL A 66 7.04 7.03 5.14
CA VAL A 66 6.51 8.14 4.36
C VAL A 66 7.61 8.73 3.46
N GLY A 67 8.88 8.53 3.84
CA GLY A 67 10.04 9.20 3.24
C GLY A 67 9.97 10.72 3.38
N VAL A 68 11.09 11.40 3.13
CA VAL A 68 11.09 12.85 2.91
C VAL A 68 10.68 13.09 1.44
N PRO A 69 9.75 14.01 1.14
CA PRO A 69 9.25 14.26 -0.21
C PRO A 69 10.34 14.61 -1.22
#